data_AF-A0A2I1FJX6-F1
#
_entry.id   AF-A0A2I1FJX6-F1
#
_cell.length_a   1.000
_cell.length_b   1.000
_cell.length_c   1.000
_cell.angle_alpha   90.00
_cell.angle_beta   90.00
_cell.angle_gamma   90.00
#
_symmetry.space_group_name_H-M   'P 1'
#
loop_
_entity.id
_entity.type
_entity.pdbx_description
1 polymer ?
#
loop_
_entity_poly.entity_id
_entity_poly.type
_entity_poly.pdbx_seq_one_letter_code
_entity_poly.pdbx_strand_id
1 'polypeptide(L)'
;MYQDFELRYTYTGNSPNDVWQKVGVLQEHRGVDLFGISHPQIQTFIQTQLIPRCPPDEWHFINKMQALWSYHLRKFTLASIKWNEFFIEWYNETKTVVEITTSLKKLYPPNYIIKEREM
;
A
#
# COMPACT_ATOMS: atom_id res chain seq x y z
N MET A 1 8.03 -3.71 32.01
CA MET A 1 9.27 -3.37 32.74
C MET A 1 9.49 -4.45 33.77
N TYR A 2 10.61 -5.15 33.66
CA TYR A 2 10.98 -6.21 34.59
C TYR A 2 11.85 -5.64 35.71
N GLN A 3 11.60 -6.06 36.94
CA GLN A 3 12.43 -5.79 38.11
C GLN A 3 12.48 -7.09 38.92
N ASP A 4 13.68 -7.52 39.30
CA ASP A 4 13.90 -8.81 40.00
C ASP A 4 13.31 -10.01 39.23
N PHE A 5 13.43 -9.99 37.90
CA PHE A 5 12.86 -10.98 36.98
C PHE A 5 11.32 -11.09 37.00
N GLU A 6 10.63 -10.18 37.68
CA GLU A 6 9.18 -10.07 37.67
C GLU A 6 8.69 -8.92 36.80
N LEU A 7 7.61 -9.13 36.04
CA LEU A 7 6.96 -8.08 35.27
C LEU A 7 6.20 -7.15 36.23
N ARG A 8 6.72 -5.93 36.44
CA ARG A 8 6.11 -4.94 37.35
C ARG A 8 5.13 -4.00 36.66
N TYR A 9 5.46 -3.56 35.45
CA TYR A 9 4.68 -2.53 34.74
C TYR A 9 4.52 -2.89 33.27
N THR A 10 3.33 -2.60 32.74
CA THR A 10 3.05 -2.65 31.30
C THR A 10 2.58 -1.27 30.86
N TYR A 11 3.22 -0.75 29.82
CA TYR A 11 2.88 0.55 29.24
C TYR A 11 2.26 0.33 27.86
N THR A 12 1.10 0.95 27.62
CA THR A 12 0.38 0.89 26.34
C THR A 12 0.19 2.29 25.78
N GLY A 13 0.19 2.42 24.45
CA GLY A 13 0.08 3.70 23.74
C GLY A 13 -0.22 3.47 22.26
N ASN A 14 -0.60 4.55 21.56
CA ASN A 14 -0.97 4.47 20.14
C ASN A 14 0.25 4.52 19.21
N SER A 15 1.39 4.95 19.72
CA SER A 15 2.67 4.96 19.01
C SER A 15 3.82 4.47 19.89
N PRO A 16 4.93 4.02 19.30
CA PRO A 16 6.16 3.69 20.03
C PRO A 16 6.68 4.87 20.88
N ASN A 17 6.49 6.11 20.41
CA ASN A 17 6.88 7.30 21.16
C ASN A 17 5.96 7.52 22.37
N ASP A 18 4.64 7.32 22.21
CA ASP A 18 3.68 7.45 23.32
C ASP A 18 3.98 6.43 24.42
N VAL A 19 4.31 5.19 24.02
CA VAL A 19 4.72 4.15 24.97
C VAL A 19 6.00 4.56 25.68
N TRP A 20 7.02 5.04 24.96
CA TRP A 20 8.30 5.44 25.55
C TRP A 20 8.18 6.65 26.50
N GLN A 21 7.34 7.62 26.16
CA GLN A 21 7.07 8.77 27.01
C GLN A 21 6.48 8.36 28.36
N LYS A 22 5.59 7.36 28.39
CA LYS A 22 4.99 6.85 29.63
C LYS A 22 5.99 6.10 30.53
N VAL A 23 7.10 5.61 29.98
CA VAL A 23 8.17 4.99 30.78
C VAL A 23 8.91 6.04 31.61
N GLY A 24 9.01 7.28 31.13
CA GLY A 24 9.56 8.41 31.89
C GLY A 24 11.08 8.42 32.06
N VAL A 25 11.83 7.55 31.37
CA VAL A 25 13.30 7.49 31.39
C VAL A 25 13.87 7.76 30.00
N LEU A 26 15.11 8.25 29.93
CA LEU A 26 15.86 8.51 28.68
C LEU A 26 15.00 9.17 27.59
N GLN A 27 14.34 10.27 27.95
CA GLN A 27 13.35 10.96 27.13
C GLN A 27 13.98 11.73 25.95
N GLU A 28 15.30 11.85 25.93
CA GLU A 28 16.10 12.35 24.81
C GLU A 28 16.08 11.40 23.59
N HIS A 29 15.74 10.12 23.80
CA HIS A 29 15.62 9.14 22.73
C HIS A 29 14.18 8.98 22.27
N ARG A 30 13.97 8.85 20.95
CA ARG A 30 12.64 8.59 20.39
C ARG A 30 12.33 7.11 20.53
N GLY A 31 11.11 6.78 20.96
CA GLY A 31 10.64 5.41 21.03
C GLY A 31 10.80 4.68 19.69
N VAL A 32 10.48 5.31 18.57
CA VAL A 32 10.65 4.68 17.23
C VAL A 32 12.07 4.19 16.94
N ASP A 33 13.10 4.81 17.53
CA ASP A 33 14.49 4.38 17.39
C ASP A 33 14.79 3.22 18.35
N LEU A 34 14.35 3.33 19.60
CA LEU A 34 14.57 2.30 20.63
C LEU A 34 13.85 0.98 20.32
N PHE A 35 12.67 1.05 19.72
CA PHE A 35 11.93 -0.12 19.24
C PHE A 35 12.43 -0.62 17.87
N GLY A 36 13.48 0.00 17.31
CA GLY A 36 14.10 -0.41 16.04
C GLY A 36 13.24 -0.17 14.79
N ILE A 37 12.11 0.52 14.91
CA ILE A 37 11.17 0.75 13.79
C ILE A 37 11.80 1.67 12.75
N SER A 38 12.56 2.68 13.16
CA SER A 38 13.25 3.60 12.25
C SER A 38 14.47 2.98 11.55
N HIS A 39 14.88 1.77 11.95
CA HIS A 39 16.06 1.13 11.35
C HIS A 39 15.84 0.90 9.85
N PRO A 40 16.80 1.27 8.97
CA PRO A 40 16.59 1.21 7.51
C PRO A 40 16.16 -0.15 6.98
N GLN A 41 16.68 -1.24 7.55
CA GLN A 41 16.27 -2.60 7.17
C GLN A 41 14.82 -2.90 7.55
N ILE A 42 14.37 -2.43 8.72
CA ILE A 42 12.99 -2.61 9.18
C ILE A 42 12.04 -1.74 8.35
N GLN A 43 12.43 -0.49 8.04
CA GLN A 43 11.68 0.37 7.14
C GLN A 43 11.51 -0.26 5.75
N THR A 44 12.60 -0.80 5.19
CA THR A 44 12.56 -1.54 3.92
C THR A 44 11.64 -2.76 4.01
N PHE A 45 11.75 -3.55 5.08
CA PHE A 45 10.89 -4.70 5.29
C PHE A 45 9.41 -4.31 5.37
N ILE A 46 9.06 -3.30 6.18
CA ILE A 46 7.70 -2.76 6.27
C ILE A 46 7.20 -2.34 4.89
N GLN A 47 8.01 -1.59 4.13
CA GLN A 47 7.64 -1.17 2.77
C GLN A 47 7.40 -2.35 1.83
N THR A 48 8.18 -3.44 1.92
CA THR A 48 7.95 -4.64 1.09
C THR A 48 6.72 -5.43 1.49
N GLN A 49 6.31 -5.37 2.76
CA GLN A 49 5.11 -6.03 3.27
C GLN A 49 3.84 -5.19 3.08
N LEU A 50 3.98 -3.88 2.86
CA LEU A 50 2.86 -3.00 2.60
C LEU A 50 2.23 -3.36 1.25
N ILE A 51 1.02 -3.89 1.31
CA ILE A 51 0.16 -4.02 0.14
C ILE A 51 -0.13 -2.60 -0.36
N PRO A 52 0.23 -2.27 -1.62
CA PRO A 52 -0.02 -0.94 -2.16
C PRO A 52 -1.52 -0.64 -2.12
N ARG A 53 -1.86 0.62 -1.85
CA ARG A 53 -3.25 1.12 -1.84
C ARG A 53 -3.26 2.45 -2.59
N CYS A 54 -4.28 2.64 -3.41
CA CYS A 54 -4.55 3.91 -4.10
C CYS A 54 -6.07 4.10 -4.09
N PRO A 55 -6.59 5.02 -3.27
CA PRO A 55 -8.00 5.34 -3.29
C PRO A 55 -8.37 6.04 -4.62
N PRO A 56 -9.66 6.03 -5.03
CA PRO A 56 -10.08 6.56 -6.31
C PRO A 56 -9.65 8.00 -6.60
N ASP A 57 -9.63 8.86 -5.59
CA ASP A 57 -9.19 10.25 -5.67
C ASP A 57 -7.70 10.39 -6.05
N GLU A 58 -6.92 9.32 -5.89
CA GLU A 58 -5.49 9.28 -6.20
C GLU A 58 -5.15 8.53 -7.50
N TRP A 59 -6.15 8.02 -8.24
CA TRP A 59 -5.91 7.21 -9.45
C TRP A 59 -5.17 7.95 -10.57
N HIS A 60 -5.17 9.28 -10.57
CA HIS A 60 -4.40 10.09 -11.52
C HIS A 60 -2.90 10.15 -11.19
N PHE A 61 -2.46 9.73 -9.99
CA PHE A 61 -1.05 9.65 -9.62
C PHE A 61 -0.40 8.37 -10.16
N ILE A 62 0.26 8.49 -11.31
CA ILE A 62 0.83 7.34 -12.04
C ILE A 62 1.79 6.48 -11.21
N ASN A 63 2.58 7.08 -10.31
CA ASN A 63 3.52 6.36 -9.45
C ASN A 63 2.80 5.45 -8.45
N LYS A 64 1.72 5.92 -7.82
CA LYS A 64 0.90 5.12 -6.90
C LYS A 64 0.18 4.00 -7.64
N MET A 65 -0.40 4.32 -8.80
CA MET A 65 -1.09 3.34 -9.63
C MET A 65 -0.14 2.31 -10.25
N GLN A 66 1.08 2.68 -10.61
CA GLN A 66 2.10 1.76 -11.08
C GLN A 66 2.45 0.72 -10.01
N ALA A 67 2.57 1.14 -8.75
CA ALA A 67 2.82 0.22 -7.63
C ALA A 67 1.67 -0.78 -7.45
N LEU A 68 0.42 -0.29 -7.47
CA LEU A 68 -0.77 -1.13 -7.45
C LEU A 68 -0.83 -2.13 -8.61
N TRP A 69 -0.64 -1.64 -9.85
CA TRP A 69 -0.70 -2.48 -11.05
C TRP A 69 0.39 -3.55 -11.01
N SER A 70 1.62 -3.18 -10.64
CA SER A 70 2.75 -4.10 -10.58
C SER A 70 2.53 -5.23 -9.57
N TYR A 71 1.86 -4.93 -8.46
CA TYR A 71 1.57 -5.88 -7.39
C TYR A 71 0.34 -6.76 -7.70
N HIS A 72 -0.77 -6.16 -8.14
CA HIS A 72 -2.06 -6.85 -8.27
C HIS A 72 -2.38 -7.34 -9.69
N LEU A 73 -2.09 -6.54 -10.71
CA LEU A 73 -2.69 -6.70 -12.05
C LEU A 73 -1.71 -7.20 -13.11
N ARG A 74 -0.42 -6.86 -13.00
CA ARG A 74 0.61 -7.15 -14.02
C ARG A 74 0.69 -8.61 -14.44
N LYS A 75 0.46 -9.54 -13.51
CA LYS A 75 0.52 -11.00 -13.79
C LYS A 75 -0.67 -11.51 -14.59
N PHE A 76 -1.76 -10.73 -14.63
CA PHE A 76 -2.99 -11.09 -15.31
C PHE A 76 -3.04 -10.45 -16.69
N THR A 77 -2.62 -9.19 -16.85
CA THR A 77 -2.71 -8.46 -18.12
C THR A 77 -1.59 -8.77 -19.12
N LEU A 78 -1.76 -8.34 -20.38
CA LEU A 78 -0.65 -8.26 -21.34
C LEU A 78 0.41 -7.24 -20.89
N ALA A 79 1.68 -7.51 -21.19
CA ALA A 79 2.78 -6.59 -20.85
C ALA A 79 2.70 -5.26 -21.62
N SER A 80 2.11 -5.27 -22.82
CA SER A 80 1.98 -4.10 -23.70
C SER A 80 0.69 -3.32 -23.51
N ILE A 81 -0.18 -3.71 -22.57
CA ILE A 81 -1.45 -3.03 -22.36
C ILE A 81 -1.22 -1.63 -21.78
N LYS A 82 -2.00 -0.66 -22.26
CA LYS A 82 -2.04 0.68 -21.70
C LYS A 82 -2.99 0.76 -20.49
N TRP A 83 -2.69 -0.03 -19.47
CA TRP A 83 -3.55 -0.21 -18.29
C TRP A 83 -3.90 1.11 -17.58
N ASN A 84 -3.01 2.11 -17.63
CA ASN A 84 -3.19 3.38 -16.94
C ASN A 84 -4.28 4.25 -17.58
N GLU A 85 -4.51 4.11 -18.90
CA GLU A 85 -5.55 4.88 -19.61
C GLU A 85 -6.93 4.56 -19.02
N PHE A 86 -7.22 3.30 -18.69
CA PHE A 86 -8.48 2.90 -18.05
C PHE A 86 -8.78 3.66 -16.74
N PHE A 87 -7.81 3.73 -15.84
CA PHE A 87 -8.02 4.36 -14.53
C PHE A 87 -8.10 5.89 -14.65
N ILE A 88 -7.37 6.48 -15.60
CA ILE A 88 -7.43 7.92 -15.88
C ILE A 88 -8.78 8.28 -16.52
N GLU A 89 -9.26 7.49 -17.48
CA GLU A 89 -10.58 7.68 -18.08
C GLU A 89 -11.67 7.61 -17.02
N TRP A 90 -11.65 6.56 -16.19
CA TRP A 90 -12.64 6.40 -15.13
C TRP A 90 -12.57 7.51 -14.08
N TYR A 91 -11.36 7.93 -13.67
CA TYR A 91 -11.19 9.07 -12.76
C TYR A 91 -11.83 10.36 -13.28
N ASN A 92 -11.80 10.57 -14.59
CA ASN A 92 -12.35 11.76 -15.25
C ASN A 92 -13.84 11.60 -15.62
N GLU A 93 -14.42 10.40 -15.50
CA GLU A 93 -15.84 10.17 -15.78
C GLU A 93 -16.72 10.62 -14.60
N THR A 94 -17.89 11.17 -14.91
CA THR A 94 -18.92 11.47 -13.90
C THR A 94 -19.66 10.21 -13.41
N LYS A 95 -19.48 9.08 -14.09
CA LYS A 95 -20.12 7.81 -13.78
C LYS A 95 -19.40 7.11 -12.64
N THR A 96 -20.17 6.69 -11.64
CA THR A 96 -19.66 5.92 -10.50
C THR A 96 -19.58 4.41 -10.77
N VAL A 97 -20.18 3.95 -11.87
CA VAL A 97 -20.24 2.54 -12.27
C VAL A 97 -19.66 2.38 -13.67
N VAL A 98 -18.77 1.40 -13.83
CA VAL A 98 -18.18 1.02 -15.12
C VAL A 98 -18.55 -0.43 -15.46
N GLU A 99 -18.78 -0.70 -16.74
CA GLU A 99 -18.83 -2.09 -17.21
C GLU A 99 -17.41 -2.52 -17.60
N ILE A 100 -16.83 -3.40 -16.77
CA ILE A 100 -15.42 -3.76 -16.82
C ILE A 100 -15.04 -4.39 -18.17
N THR A 101 -15.87 -5.28 -18.71
CA THR A 101 -15.55 -6.04 -19.93
C THR A 101 -15.37 -5.13 -21.13
N THR A 102 -16.33 -4.22 -21.35
CA THR A 102 -16.36 -3.30 -22.48
C THR A 102 -15.26 -2.26 -22.36
N SER A 103 -15.02 -1.74 -21.15
CA SER A 103 -13.95 -0.77 -20.93
C SER A 103 -12.56 -1.41 -21.09
N LEU A 104 -12.34 -2.62 -20.59
CA LEU A 104 -11.08 -3.34 -20.80
C LEU A 104 -10.87 -3.67 -22.28
N LYS A 105 -11.88 -4.17 -23.00
CA LYS A 105 -11.78 -4.50 -24.43
C LYS A 105 -11.23 -3.35 -25.29
N LYS A 106 -11.49 -2.09 -24.93
CA LYS A 106 -10.94 -0.91 -25.64
C LYS A 106 -9.42 -0.80 -25.58
N LEU A 107 -8.80 -1.35 -24.53
CA LEU A 107 -7.35 -1.29 -24.30
C LEU A 107 -6.58 -2.37 -25.05
N TYR A 108 -7.27 -3.41 -25.51
CA TYR A 108 -6.67 -4.55 -26.18
C TYR A 108 -6.68 -4.36 -27.70
N PRO A 109 -5.74 -5.01 -28.43
CA PRO A 109 -5.75 -4.99 -29.88
C PRO A 109 -7.06 -5.52 -30.48
N PRO A 110 -7.43 -5.08 -31.70
CA PRO A 110 -8.56 -5.63 -32.42
C PRO A 110 -8.46 -7.17 -32.51
N ASN A 111 -9.58 -7.85 -32.30
CA ASN A 111 -9.69 -9.32 -32.30
C ASN A 111 -8.95 -10.05 -31.16
N TYR A 112 -8.44 -9.35 -30.15
CA TYR A 112 -7.89 -10.01 -28.97
C TYR A 112 -8.99 -10.73 -28.17
N ILE A 113 -8.74 -12.00 -27.85
CA ILE A 113 -9.62 -12.81 -27.00
C ILE A 113 -9.12 -12.70 -25.56
N ILE A 114 -9.85 -11.93 -24.75
CA ILE A 114 -9.57 -11.81 -23.31
C ILE A 114 -9.78 -13.16 -22.64
N LYS A 115 -8.76 -13.63 -21.92
CA LYS A 115 -8.81 -14.90 -21.20
C LYS A 115 -9.51 -14.72 -19.87
N GLU A 116 -10.07 -15.80 -19.33
CA GLU A 116 -10.74 -15.80 -18.02
C GLU A 116 -9.86 -15.23 -16.90
N ARG A 117 -8.54 -15.49 -16.94
CA ARG A 117 -7.60 -14.94 -15.95
C ARG A 117 -7.44 -13.41 -15.98
N GLU A 118 -7.89 -12.75 -17.06
CA GLU A 118 -7.79 -11.30 -17.26
C GLU A 118 -9.12 -10.58 -16.97
N MET A 119 -10.16 -11.36 -16.64
CA MET A 119 -11.48 -10.93 -16.21
C MET A 119 -11.62 -11.10 -14.70
#